data_AF-A0A351ACM3-F1
#
_entry.id   AF-A0A351ACM3-F1
#
_cell.length_a   1.000
_cell.length_b   1.000
_cell.length_c   1.000
_cell.angle_alpha   90.00
_cell.angle_beta   90.00
_cell.angle_gamma   90.00
#
_symmetry.space_group_name_H-M   'P 1'
#
loop_
_entity.id
_entity.type
_entity.pdbx_description
1 polymer ?
#
loop_
_entity_poly.entity_id
_entity_poly.type
_entity_poly.pdbx_seq_one_letter_code
_entity_poly.pdbx_strand_id
1 'polypeptide(L)'
;MRRYFARAAFAFNNACNLEAEPHVRAMLTAFSAHACQSLREALQRLAEAAPENDTTLREAVADLPFVSLIEEVRNHDIHGFPLPICDSNVNSSVWVANPDKPIRLTSSHGVSVFLQMQGAKPKVRLSPKDQKHGKFTPGQSISYQCVGGELIVHDFSAGKDFRLLEVLRIFLENAQTLVASLTMLRETKFSDDGT
;
A
#
# COMPACT_ATOMS: atom_id res chain seq x y z
N MET A 1 -4.05 8.08 -15.32
CA MET A 1 -4.96 7.34 -14.42
C MET A 1 -5.25 5.92 -14.86
N ARG A 2 -5.93 5.67 -16.00
CA ARG A 2 -6.31 4.31 -16.45
C ARG A 2 -5.16 3.28 -16.39
N ARG A 3 -3.94 3.65 -16.80
CA ARG A 3 -2.75 2.77 -16.70
C ARG A 3 -2.36 2.39 -15.27
N TYR A 4 -2.40 3.34 -14.33
CA TYR A 4 -2.09 3.07 -12.92
C TYR A 4 -3.16 2.17 -12.29
N PHE A 5 -4.43 2.41 -12.61
CA PHE A 5 -5.53 1.57 -12.16
C PHE A 5 -5.39 0.15 -12.71
N ALA A 6 -5.18 0.01 -14.03
CA ALA A 6 -4.98 -1.29 -14.66
C ALA A 6 -3.80 -2.08 -14.04
N ARG A 7 -2.71 -1.40 -13.69
CA ARG A 7 -1.57 -2.04 -13.01
C ARG A 7 -1.93 -2.53 -11.60
N ALA A 8 -2.65 -1.71 -10.83
CA ALA A 8 -3.07 -2.07 -9.48
C ALA A 8 -4.10 -3.20 -9.49
N ALA A 9 -5.08 -3.14 -10.39
CA ALA A 9 -6.06 -4.22 -10.60
C ALA A 9 -5.39 -5.52 -11.07
N PHE A 10 -4.43 -5.44 -12.01
CA PHE A 10 -3.65 -6.61 -12.43
C PHE A 10 -2.89 -7.23 -11.25
N ALA A 11 -2.17 -6.42 -10.46
CA ALA A 11 -1.42 -6.90 -9.31
C ALA A 11 -2.34 -7.58 -8.27
N PHE A 12 -3.47 -6.95 -7.96
CA PHE A 12 -4.47 -7.49 -7.05
C PHE A 12 -5.08 -8.81 -7.54
N ASN A 13 -5.49 -8.88 -8.81
CA ASN A 13 -6.08 -10.09 -9.37
C ASN A 13 -5.10 -11.27 -9.35
N ASN A 14 -3.81 -11.01 -9.60
CA ASN A 14 -2.78 -12.04 -9.45
C ASN A 14 -2.56 -12.44 -7.99
N ALA A 15 -2.59 -11.49 -7.05
CA ALA A 15 -2.50 -11.77 -5.62
C ALA A 15 -3.67 -12.62 -5.10
N CYS A 16 -4.85 -12.47 -5.70
CA CYS A 16 -6.03 -13.30 -5.43
C CYS A 16 -5.95 -14.70 -6.05
N ASN A 17 -4.92 -15.03 -6.83
CA ASN A 17 -4.79 -16.36 -7.42
C ASN A 17 -4.52 -17.39 -6.29
N LEU A 18 -5.56 -18.15 -5.96
CA LEU A 18 -5.53 -19.15 -4.89
C LEU A 18 -4.65 -20.36 -5.22
N GLU A 19 -4.31 -20.57 -6.49
CA GLU A 19 -3.44 -21.67 -6.95
C GLU A 19 -1.96 -21.38 -6.73
N ALA A 20 -1.59 -20.12 -6.49
CA ALA A 20 -0.20 -19.75 -6.23
C ALA A 20 0.26 -20.24 -4.84
N GLU A 21 1.53 -20.63 -4.74
CA GLU A 21 2.13 -21.04 -3.47
C GLU A 21 2.05 -19.91 -2.43
N PRO A 22 1.91 -20.22 -1.13
CA PRO A 22 1.72 -19.23 -0.07
C PRO A 22 2.72 -18.07 -0.09
N HIS A 23 4.01 -18.37 -0.26
CA HIS A 23 5.04 -17.34 -0.31
C HIS A 23 4.91 -16.46 -1.58
N VAL A 24 4.47 -17.04 -2.70
CA VAL A 24 4.17 -16.29 -3.93
C VAL A 24 2.98 -15.36 -3.72
N ARG A 25 1.92 -15.82 -3.04
CA ARG A 25 0.76 -14.97 -2.70
C ARG A 25 1.15 -13.81 -1.78
N ALA A 26 1.99 -14.05 -0.78
CA ALA A 26 2.51 -13.00 0.08
C ALA A 26 3.29 -11.95 -0.72
N MET A 27 4.17 -12.38 -1.64
CA MET A 27 4.89 -11.48 -2.54
C MET A 27 3.96 -10.69 -3.47
N LEU A 28 2.96 -11.34 -4.06
CA LEU A 28 1.98 -10.68 -4.93
C LEU A 28 1.10 -9.69 -4.16
N THR A 29 0.76 -9.98 -2.92
CA THR A 29 0.03 -9.07 -2.03
C THR A 29 0.88 -7.83 -1.71
N ALA A 30 2.16 -8.01 -1.40
CA ALA A 30 3.11 -6.91 -1.22
C ALA A 30 3.18 -6.04 -2.49
N PHE A 31 3.38 -6.67 -3.66
CA PHE A 31 3.41 -5.97 -4.95
C PHE A 31 2.12 -5.19 -5.23
N SER A 32 0.96 -5.77 -4.89
CA SER A 32 -0.34 -5.12 -4.99
C SER A 32 -0.43 -3.86 -4.12
N ALA A 33 0.10 -3.89 -2.89
CA ALA A 33 0.16 -2.71 -2.02
C ALA A 33 0.97 -1.57 -2.66
N HIS A 34 2.14 -1.87 -3.23
CA HIS A 34 2.95 -0.89 -3.97
C HIS A 34 2.21 -0.32 -5.19
N ALA A 35 1.48 -1.18 -5.91
CA ALA A 35 0.71 -0.77 -7.07
C ALA A 35 -0.46 0.15 -6.69
N CYS A 36 -1.17 -0.16 -5.60
CA CYS A 36 -2.24 0.67 -5.04
C CYS A 36 -1.73 2.04 -4.56
N GLN A 37 -0.58 2.08 -3.88
CA GLN A 37 0.03 3.34 -3.47
C GLN A 37 0.39 4.22 -4.67
N SER A 38 0.94 3.65 -5.74
CA SER A 38 1.23 4.41 -6.96
C SER A 38 -0.03 4.93 -7.65
N LEU A 39 -1.15 4.19 -7.59
CA LEU A 39 -2.44 4.66 -8.07
C LEU A 39 -2.92 5.87 -7.26
N ARG A 40 -2.83 5.79 -5.92
CA ARG A 40 -3.16 6.90 -5.02
C ARG A 40 -2.30 8.13 -5.31
N GLU A 41 -0.99 7.98 -5.47
CA GLU A 41 -0.09 9.09 -5.84
C GLU A 41 -0.47 9.73 -7.18
N ALA A 42 -0.86 8.91 -8.16
CA ALA A 42 -1.31 9.43 -9.45
C ALA A 42 -2.65 10.19 -9.34
N LEU A 43 -3.59 9.71 -8.50
CA LEU A 43 -4.85 10.39 -8.19
C LEU A 43 -4.60 11.72 -7.48
N GLN A 44 -3.71 11.73 -6.50
CA GLN A 44 -3.31 12.92 -5.74
C GLN A 44 -2.72 14.00 -6.66
N ARG A 45 -1.78 13.64 -7.53
CA ARG A 45 -1.21 14.59 -8.52
C ARG A 45 -2.27 15.16 -9.46
N LEU A 46 -3.28 14.37 -9.83
CA LEU A 46 -4.39 14.86 -10.64
C LEU A 46 -5.27 15.84 -9.87
N ALA A 47 -5.54 15.56 -8.60
CA ALA A 47 -6.31 16.44 -7.71
C ALA A 47 -5.59 17.76 -7.42
N GLU A 48 -4.27 17.72 -7.28
CA GLU A 48 -3.43 18.92 -7.10
C GLU A 48 -3.39 19.79 -8.36
N ALA A 49 -3.45 19.18 -9.54
CA ALA A 49 -3.52 19.89 -10.82
C ALA A 49 -4.91 20.44 -11.16
N ALA A 50 -5.95 20.11 -10.39
CA ALA A 50 -7.29 20.65 -10.58
C ALA A 50 -7.33 22.15 -10.19
N PRO A 51 -8.20 22.95 -10.84
CA PRO A 51 -8.43 24.35 -10.47
C PRO A 51 -8.72 24.50 -8.96
N GLU A 52 -8.23 25.56 -8.32
CA GLU A 52 -8.36 25.73 -6.86
C GLU A 52 -9.81 25.78 -6.36
N ASN A 53 -10.74 26.18 -7.23
CA ASN A 53 -12.17 26.23 -6.97
C ASN A 53 -12.89 24.88 -7.19
N ASP A 54 -12.21 23.87 -7.72
CA ASP A 54 -12.73 22.51 -7.88
C ASP A 54 -12.11 21.61 -6.79
N THR A 55 -12.77 21.57 -5.63
CA THR A 55 -12.33 20.75 -4.49
C THR A 55 -12.84 19.31 -4.55
N THR A 56 -13.82 19.01 -5.41
CA THR A 56 -14.51 17.71 -5.45
C THR A 56 -13.53 16.55 -5.66
N LEU A 57 -12.56 16.71 -6.56
CA LEU A 57 -11.55 15.67 -6.78
C LEU A 57 -10.58 15.54 -5.59
N ARG A 58 -10.22 16.64 -4.94
CA ARG A 58 -9.32 16.62 -3.77
C ARG A 58 -9.97 15.94 -2.58
N GLU A 59 -11.24 16.26 -2.33
CA GLU A 59 -12.07 15.63 -1.31
C GLU A 59 -12.23 14.14 -1.60
N ALA A 60 -12.63 13.76 -2.82
CA ALA A 60 -12.81 12.36 -3.19
C ALA A 60 -11.52 11.53 -3.09
N VAL A 61 -10.35 12.11 -3.35
CA VAL A 61 -9.06 11.44 -3.15
C VAL A 61 -8.69 11.34 -1.67
N ALA A 62 -9.00 12.37 -0.87
CA ALA A 62 -8.77 12.36 0.57
C ALA A 62 -9.66 11.33 1.30
N ASP A 63 -10.88 11.13 0.80
CA ASP A 63 -11.87 10.19 1.34
C ASP A 63 -11.63 8.73 0.95
N LEU A 64 -10.61 8.45 0.12
CA LEU A 64 -10.27 7.07 -0.21
C LEU A 64 -9.91 6.28 1.07
N PRO A 65 -10.50 5.10 1.26
CA PRO A 65 -10.30 4.34 2.48
C PRO A 65 -8.87 3.78 2.55
N PHE A 66 -8.37 3.64 3.78
CA PHE A 66 -7.08 3.00 4.09
C PHE A 66 -5.85 3.62 3.44
N VAL A 67 -5.93 4.85 2.91
CA VAL A 67 -4.79 5.54 2.28
C VAL A 67 -3.58 5.61 3.22
N SER A 68 -3.80 6.00 4.48
CA SER A 68 -2.73 6.06 5.48
C SER A 68 -2.10 4.69 5.73
N LEU A 69 -2.91 3.64 5.90
CA LEU A 69 -2.43 2.29 6.15
C LEU A 69 -1.62 1.74 4.96
N ILE A 70 -2.10 1.92 3.73
CA ILE A 70 -1.39 1.48 2.52
C ILE A 70 -0.07 2.23 2.34
N GLU A 71 -0.06 3.54 2.62
CA GLU A 71 1.17 4.34 2.60
C GLU A 71 2.18 3.84 3.65
N GLU A 72 1.73 3.58 4.87
CA GLU A 72 2.59 3.07 5.93
C GLU A 72 3.17 1.69 5.58
N VAL A 73 2.36 0.75 5.11
CA VAL A 73 2.81 -0.58 4.67
C VAL A 73 3.89 -0.44 3.60
N ARG A 74 3.65 0.37 2.58
CA ARG A 74 4.63 0.62 1.50
C ARG A 74 5.91 1.24 2.04
N ASN A 75 5.80 2.24 2.91
CA ASN A 75 6.96 2.96 3.43
C ASN A 75 7.82 2.08 4.35
N HIS A 76 7.21 1.24 5.17
CA HIS A 76 7.96 0.26 5.97
C HIS A 76 8.70 -0.72 5.07
N ASP A 77 8.04 -1.27 4.04
CA ASP A 77 8.65 -2.26 3.13
C ASP A 77 9.87 -1.68 2.37
N ILE A 78 9.77 -0.48 1.80
CA ILE A 78 10.90 0.16 1.09
C ILE A 78 12.02 0.64 2.03
N HIS A 79 11.75 0.84 3.32
CA HIS A 79 12.71 1.35 4.30
C HIS A 79 13.42 0.24 5.08
N GLY A 80 13.34 -1.00 4.58
CA GLY A 80 14.08 -2.13 5.10
C GLY A 80 13.31 -2.94 6.15
N PHE A 81 12.00 -2.74 6.27
CA PHE A 81 11.11 -3.54 7.11
C PHE A 81 10.24 -4.44 6.23
N PRO A 82 10.79 -5.55 5.71
CA PRO A 82 10.11 -6.33 4.69
C PRO A 82 8.83 -6.96 5.24
N LEU A 83 7.82 -7.03 4.38
CA LEU A 83 6.64 -7.85 4.64
C LEU A 83 7.07 -9.33 4.83
N PRO A 84 6.60 -10.03 5.88
CA PRO A 84 6.99 -11.41 6.12
C PRO A 84 6.47 -12.30 5.00
N ILE A 85 7.34 -13.12 4.44
CA ILE A 85 6.97 -14.15 3.47
C ILE A 85 7.14 -15.51 4.17
N CYS A 86 6.16 -16.38 4.03
CA CYS A 86 6.12 -17.66 4.72
C CYS A 86 5.48 -18.75 3.86
N ASP A 87 5.93 -19.99 4.05
CA ASP A 87 5.28 -21.18 3.51
C ASP A 87 4.01 -21.51 4.32
N SER A 88 3.17 -22.42 3.80
CA SER A 88 1.87 -22.74 4.40
C SER A 88 1.93 -23.17 5.87
N ASN A 89 3.04 -23.78 6.28
CA ASN A 89 3.19 -24.41 7.60
C ASN A 89 3.89 -23.49 8.61
N VAL A 90 4.31 -22.30 8.19
CA VAL A 90 5.10 -21.38 9.03
C VAL A 90 4.33 -20.09 9.20
N ASN A 91 4.05 -19.71 10.44
CA ASN A 91 3.59 -18.37 10.73
C ASN A 91 4.82 -17.51 11.01
N SER A 92 4.94 -16.39 10.33
CA SER A 92 6.04 -15.45 10.53
C SER A 92 5.51 -14.13 11.04
N SER A 93 6.19 -13.48 11.98
CA SER A 93 5.84 -12.13 12.41
C SER A 93 7.04 -11.20 12.39
N VAL A 94 6.78 -9.95 12.03
CA VAL A 94 7.77 -8.88 11.97
C VAL A 94 7.34 -7.78 12.91
N TRP A 95 8.20 -7.52 13.89
CA TRP A 95 8.03 -6.46 14.88
C TRP A 95 9.10 -5.40 14.67
N VAL A 96 8.63 -4.17 14.39
CA VAL A 96 9.49 -3.01 14.18
C VAL A 96 9.31 -2.06 15.36
N ALA A 97 10.27 -2.04 16.30
CA ALA A 97 10.12 -1.26 17.53
C ALA A 97 10.51 0.23 17.37
N ASN A 98 11.44 0.55 16.47
CA ASN A 98 11.93 1.90 16.13
C ASN A 98 12.97 1.76 14.98
N PRO A 99 13.15 2.73 14.06
CA PRO A 99 14.28 2.74 13.11
C PRO A 99 15.67 2.55 13.74
N ASP A 100 15.88 2.94 14.99
CA ASP A 100 17.16 2.76 15.69
C ASP A 100 17.29 1.41 16.44
N LYS A 101 16.25 0.56 16.43
CA LYS A 101 16.24 -0.74 17.12
C LYS A 101 16.27 -1.90 16.11
N PRO A 102 16.85 -3.05 16.48
CA PRO A 102 16.81 -4.24 15.63
C PRO A 102 15.37 -4.67 15.30
N ILE A 103 15.13 -5.04 14.05
CA ILE A 103 13.88 -5.67 13.61
C ILE A 103 13.86 -7.08 14.17
N ARG A 104 12.78 -7.46 14.84
CA ARG A 104 12.61 -8.85 15.29
C ARG A 104 11.73 -9.60 14.32
N LEU A 105 12.29 -10.62 13.70
CA LEU A 105 11.56 -11.64 12.95
C LEU A 105 11.38 -12.86 13.84
N THR A 106 10.16 -13.38 13.93
CA THR A 106 9.89 -14.64 14.63
C THR A 106 9.09 -15.58 13.74
N SER A 107 9.28 -16.89 13.92
CA SER A 107 8.45 -17.91 13.30
C SER A 107 7.80 -18.84 14.33
N SER A 108 6.70 -19.48 13.94
CA SER A 108 6.04 -20.52 14.73
C SER A 108 6.92 -21.74 15.01
N HIS A 109 7.99 -21.94 14.25
CA HIS A 109 8.99 -23.00 14.48
C HIS A 109 10.02 -22.64 15.57
N GLY A 110 9.84 -21.52 16.29
CA GLY A 110 10.74 -21.09 17.36
C GLY A 110 12.00 -20.39 16.88
N VAL A 111 12.11 -20.09 15.57
CA VAL A 111 13.24 -19.31 15.04
C VAL A 111 12.97 -17.83 15.30
N SER A 112 13.93 -17.15 15.93
CA SER A 112 13.92 -15.70 16.08
C SER A 112 15.20 -15.11 15.51
N VAL A 113 15.08 -14.15 14.61
CA VAL A 113 16.21 -13.43 14.01
C VAL A 113 16.06 -11.95 14.33
N PHE A 114 17.14 -11.34 14.79
CA PHE A 114 17.22 -9.89 14.97
C PHE A 114 18.04 -9.31 13.83
N LEU A 115 17.40 -8.50 12.99
CA LEU A 115 18.07 -7.79 11.91
C LEU A 115 18.42 -6.38 12.39
N GLN A 116 19.70 -6.10 12.53
CA GLN A 116 20.20 -4.76 12.78
C GLN A 116 20.78 -4.19 11.49
N MET A 117 20.09 -3.22 10.90
CA MET A 117 20.58 -2.54 9.70
C MET A 117 21.49 -1.38 10.09
N GLN A 118 22.73 -1.66 10.48
CA GLN A 118 23.70 -0.60 10.81
C GLN A 118 23.99 0.26 9.58
N GLY A 119 23.84 1.59 9.72
CA GLY A 119 24.06 2.55 8.63
C GLY A 119 22.88 2.72 7.66
N ALA A 120 21.83 1.90 7.78
CA ALA A 120 20.55 2.17 7.13
C ALA A 120 19.78 3.23 7.94
N LYS A 121 20.31 4.46 8.00
CA LYS A 121 19.37 5.58 7.91
C LYS A 121 18.65 5.34 6.59
N PRO A 122 17.33 5.12 6.53
CA PRO A 122 16.64 4.91 5.28
C PRO A 122 17.05 6.02 4.32
N LYS A 123 17.93 5.71 3.37
CA LYS A 123 18.26 6.61 2.28
C LYS A 123 17.03 6.56 1.42
N VAL A 124 16.10 7.47 1.68
CA VAL A 124 14.97 7.75 0.82
C VAL A 124 15.55 8.13 -0.54
N ARG A 125 15.75 7.15 -1.43
CA ARG A 125 15.76 7.44 -2.85
C ARG A 125 14.33 7.82 -3.16
N LEU A 126 14.12 9.12 -3.15
CA LEU A 126 12.96 9.73 -3.75
C LEU A 126 12.78 9.08 -5.10
N SER A 127 11.67 8.36 -5.27
CA SER A 127 11.04 8.31 -6.58
C SER A 127 11.09 9.74 -7.14
N PRO A 128 11.63 9.96 -8.35
CA PRO A 128 11.96 11.29 -8.82
C PRO A 128 10.67 12.09 -9.03
N LYS A 129 10.19 12.74 -7.95
CA LYS A 129 9.48 14.04 -7.88
C LYS A 129 8.87 14.38 -6.52
N ASP A 130 8.55 13.43 -5.62
CA ASP A 130 7.73 13.77 -4.45
C ASP A 130 8.39 13.41 -3.11
N GLN A 131 9.13 14.39 -2.57
CA GLN A 131 9.80 14.34 -1.27
C GLN A 131 8.92 14.83 -0.11
N LYS A 132 7.74 15.38 -0.38
CA LYS A 132 6.92 16.11 0.60
C LYS A 132 5.78 15.32 1.25
N HIS A 133 5.47 14.12 0.77
CA HIS A 133 4.23 13.42 1.16
C HIS A 133 4.42 12.12 1.93
N GLY A 134 5.63 11.55 1.99
CA GLY A 134 5.89 10.37 2.82
C GLY A 134 6.00 10.73 4.29
N LYS A 135 4.89 10.65 5.05
CA LYS A 135 4.94 10.83 6.51
C LYS A 135 5.45 9.55 7.15
N PHE A 136 6.77 9.42 7.30
CA PHE A 136 7.34 8.41 8.17
C PHE A 136 7.44 8.97 9.59
N THR A 137 6.66 8.42 10.53
CA THR A 137 6.74 8.77 11.96
C THR A 137 7.65 7.75 12.66
N PRO A 138 8.76 8.15 13.30
CA PRO A 138 9.62 7.23 14.04
C PRO A 138 8.86 6.61 15.24
N GLY A 139 8.61 5.30 15.20
CA GLY A 139 7.87 4.56 16.23
C GLY A 139 7.13 3.34 15.70
N GLN A 140 6.39 2.64 16.56
CA GLN A 140 5.49 1.53 16.19
C GLN A 140 4.17 2.09 15.67
N SER A 141 3.99 2.11 14.35
CA SER A 141 2.68 2.42 13.73
C SER A 141 1.96 1.16 13.28
N ILE A 142 2.71 0.17 12.78
CA ILE A 142 2.18 -1.14 12.36
C ILE A 142 3.12 -2.31 12.70
N SER A 143 2.57 -3.52 12.77
CA SER A 143 3.33 -4.78 12.79
C SER A 143 2.74 -5.78 11.80
N TYR A 144 3.51 -6.81 11.44
CA TYR A 144 3.12 -7.73 10.37
C TYR A 144 3.10 -9.17 10.84
N GLN A 145 2.15 -9.92 10.29
CA GLN A 145 2.12 -11.37 10.37
C GLN A 145 1.88 -11.96 8.98
N CYS A 146 2.50 -13.10 8.71
CA CYS A 146 2.22 -13.95 7.57
C CYS A 146 1.71 -15.29 8.11
N VAL A 147 0.48 -15.65 7.75
CA VAL A 147 -0.16 -16.90 8.18
C VAL A 147 -0.66 -17.62 6.94
N GLY A 148 -0.05 -18.75 6.59
CA GLY A 148 -0.43 -19.47 5.37
C GLY A 148 -0.30 -18.66 4.08
N GLY A 149 0.64 -17.70 4.03
CA GLY A 149 0.81 -16.78 2.90
C GLY A 149 -0.14 -15.58 2.89
N GLU A 150 -1.06 -15.48 3.86
CA GLU A 150 -1.87 -14.28 4.06
C GLU A 150 -1.10 -13.24 4.88
N LEU A 151 -1.02 -12.02 4.37
CA LEU A 151 -0.42 -10.89 5.08
C LEU A 151 -1.46 -10.19 5.95
N ILE A 152 -1.19 -10.16 7.26
CA ILE A 152 -1.98 -9.47 8.27
C ILE A 152 -1.15 -8.29 8.78
N VAL A 153 -1.77 -7.12 8.86
CA VAL A 153 -1.18 -5.89 9.38
C VAL A 153 -1.93 -5.51 10.64
N HIS A 154 -1.23 -5.43 11.77
CA HIS A 154 -1.77 -4.79 12.97
C HIS A 154 -1.49 -3.30 12.89
N ASP A 155 -2.54 -2.48 12.92
CA ASP A 155 -2.44 -1.03 13.01
C ASP A 155 -2.62 -0.60 14.47
N PHE A 156 -1.54 -0.07 15.06
CA PHE A 156 -1.55 0.38 16.45
C PHE A 156 -2.38 1.66 16.64
N SER A 157 -2.55 2.47 15.59
CA SER A 157 -3.39 3.68 15.65
C SER A 157 -4.88 3.33 15.70
N ALA A 158 -5.27 2.27 14.98
CA ALA A 158 -6.63 1.74 14.97
C ALA A 158 -6.87 0.67 16.06
N GLY A 159 -5.81 0.14 16.66
CA GLY A 159 -5.86 -0.98 17.61
C GLY A 159 -6.46 -2.25 16.99
N LYS A 160 -6.25 -2.48 15.68
CA LYS A 160 -6.96 -3.51 14.91
C LYS A 160 -6.06 -4.22 13.89
N ASP A 161 -6.34 -5.51 13.69
CA ASP A 161 -5.76 -6.32 12.62
C ASP A 161 -6.54 -6.19 11.30
N PHE A 162 -5.80 -6.06 10.21
CA PHE A 162 -6.32 -6.02 8.85
C PHE A 162 -5.67 -7.09 7.99
N ARG A 163 -6.49 -7.82 7.22
CA ARG A 163 -5.97 -8.62 6.11
C ARG A 163 -5.59 -7.68 4.99
N LEU A 164 -4.30 -7.64 4.63
CA LEU A 164 -3.80 -6.65 3.67
C LEU A 164 -4.52 -6.76 2.32
N LEU A 165 -4.76 -7.98 1.84
CA LEU A 165 -5.48 -8.18 0.58
C LEU A 165 -6.91 -7.62 0.61
N GLU A 166 -7.60 -7.68 1.74
CA GLU A 166 -8.94 -7.10 1.90
C GLU A 166 -8.90 -5.56 1.90
N VAL A 167 -7.90 -4.98 2.58
CA VAL A 167 -7.65 -3.53 2.55
C VAL A 167 -7.46 -3.04 1.12
N LEU A 168 -6.65 -3.76 0.33
CA LEU A 168 -6.38 -3.43 -1.06
C LEU A 168 -7.62 -3.57 -1.94
N ARG A 169 -8.46 -4.58 -1.70
CA ARG A 169 -9.76 -4.74 -2.38
C ARG A 169 -10.65 -3.52 -2.18
N ILE A 170 -10.87 -3.13 -0.91
CA ILE A 170 -11.75 -2.00 -0.57
C ILE A 170 -11.21 -0.71 -1.19
N PHE A 171 -9.90 -0.48 -1.12
CA PHE A 171 -9.27 0.67 -1.77
C PHE A 171 -9.52 0.68 -3.29
N LEU A 172 -9.31 -0.45 -3.97
CA LEU A 172 -9.47 -0.56 -5.43
C LEU A 172 -10.91 -0.36 -5.89
N GLU A 173 -11.89 -0.92 -5.18
CA GLU A 173 -13.31 -0.73 -5.48
C GLU A 173 -13.70 0.76 -5.42
N ASN A 174 -13.25 1.48 -4.40
CA ASN A 174 -13.52 2.92 -4.26
C ASN A 174 -12.74 3.74 -5.31
N ALA A 175 -11.49 3.38 -5.58
CA ALA A 175 -10.70 4.04 -6.62
C ALA A 175 -11.27 3.81 -8.03
N GLN A 176 -11.92 2.66 -8.28
CA GLN A 176 -12.58 2.38 -9.55
C GLN A 176 -13.73 3.36 -9.81
N THR A 177 -14.59 3.56 -8.81
CA THR A 177 -15.69 4.53 -8.87
C THR A 177 -15.16 5.92 -9.22
N LEU A 178 -14.10 6.36 -8.55
CA LEU A 178 -13.47 7.65 -8.82
C LEU A 178 -12.89 7.76 -10.24
N VAL A 179 -12.18 6.73 -10.70
CA VAL A 179 -11.57 6.71 -12.05
C VAL A 179 -12.64 6.66 -13.15
N ALA A 180 -13.78 6.00 -12.91
CA ALA A 180 -14.91 5.98 -13.82
C ALA A 180 -15.57 7.36 -13.94
N SER A 181 -15.83 8.04 -12.82
CA SER A 181 -16.37 9.41 -12.79
C SER A 181 -15.46 10.40 -13.54
N LEU A 182 -14.15 10.30 -13.35
CA LEU A 182 -13.16 11.11 -14.07
C LEU A 182 -13.12 10.86 -15.57
N THR A 183 -13.45 9.63 -16.00
CA THR A 183 -13.52 9.27 -17.41
C THR A 183 -14.75 9.89 -18.07
N MET A 184 -15.92 9.77 -17.42
CA MET A 184 -17.18 10.32 -17.93
C MET A 184 -17.14 11.85 -18.05
N LEU A 185 -16.55 12.55 -17.06
CA LEU A 185 -16.39 14.01 -17.08
C LEU A 185 -15.52 14.53 -18.25
N ARG A 186 -14.59 13.73 -18.77
CA ARG A 186 -13.83 14.10 -19.96
C ARG A 186 -14.66 13.94 -21.22
N GLU A 187 -15.41 12.84 -21.31
CA GLU A 187 -16.22 12.54 -22.50
C GLU A 187 -17.36 13.55 -22.67
N THR A 188 -17.94 14.07 -21.58
CA THR A 188 -18.95 15.14 -21.64
C THR A 188 -18.39 16.52 -21.97
N LYS A 189 -17.18 16.88 -21.48
CA LYS A 189 -16.56 18.17 -21.85
C LYS A 189 -16.17 18.25 -23.33
N PHE A 190 -15.86 17.12 -23.97
CA PHE A 190 -15.57 17.07 -25.41
C PHE A 190 -16.82 17.02 -26.30
N SER A 191 -18.01 16.76 -25.75
CA SER A 191 -19.27 16.84 -26.52
C SER A 191 -19.89 18.24 -26.54
N ASP A 192 -19.61 19.09 -25.54
CA ASP A 192 -20.19 20.44 -25.46
C ASP A 192 -19.40 21.52 -26.23
N ASP A 193 -18.14 21.26 -26.63
CA ASP A 193 -17.34 22.14 -27.50
C ASP A 193 -17.58 21.89 -29.01
N GLY A 194 -18.67 21.18 -29.35
CA GLY A 194 -18.96 20.69 -30.69
C GLY A 194 -20.38 20.98 -31.19
N THR A 195 -20.80 22.24 -31.20
CA THR A 195 -21.86 22.77 -32.08
C THR A 195 -21.67 24.25 -32.36
#